data_AF-E7RNU9-F1
#
_entry.id   AF-E7RNU9-F1
#
_cell.length_a   1.000
_cell.length_b   1.000
_cell.length_c   1.000
_cell.angle_alpha   90.00
_cell.angle_beta   90.00
_cell.angle_gamma   90.00
#
_symmetry.space_group_name_H-M   'P 1'
#
loop_
_entity.id
_entity.type
_entity.pdbx_description
1 polymer ?
#
loop_
_entity_poly.entity_id
_entity_poly.type
_entity_poly.pdbx_seq_one_letter_code
_entity_poly.pdbx_strand_id
1 'polypeptide(L)'
;MSRKKVAHIFKDHSIALDVTSDINLSSREIDELFIPHDGYSNWMNRVISFKNEYIFQSLIPSVIMNYDDEDFDENIRRQVEKLSSVFQMLMYRFSLDNEIAIDDIKLINNNLSDSNDLLIVLDCGWIPAASYKNPAEICIRKVQEIKEALGESRYTITICSITFPNNISEIGNDHSDTFDLREIDLFEMVKSRYSEVVYGDYGSINPLEMIRYFCCKAICFR
;
A
#
# COMPACT_ATOMS: atom_id res chain seq x y z
N MET A 1 3.89 10.66 -16.42
CA MET A 1 2.61 11.43 -16.43
C MET A 1 2.75 12.65 -15.51
N SER A 2 2.29 13.86 -15.89
CA SER A 2 2.49 15.06 -15.03
C SER A 2 1.57 15.02 -13.80
N ARG A 3 2.05 15.48 -12.63
CA ARG A 3 1.31 15.48 -11.35
C ARG A 3 -0.07 16.14 -11.45
N LYS A 4 -0.15 17.23 -12.22
CA LYS A 4 -1.42 17.93 -12.56
C LYS A 4 -2.45 17.03 -13.26
N LYS A 5 -2.00 16.14 -14.16
CA LYS A 5 -2.91 15.18 -14.83
C LYS A 5 -3.42 14.12 -13.88
N VAL A 6 -2.56 13.60 -12.99
CA VAL A 6 -2.94 12.63 -11.95
C VAL A 6 -3.99 13.25 -11.03
N ALA A 7 -3.72 14.45 -10.50
CA ALA A 7 -4.64 15.17 -9.65
C ALA A 7 -6.00 15.43 -10.30
N HIS A 8 -6.01 15.81 -11.57
CA HIS A 8 -7.26 16.05 -12.29
C HIS A 8 -8.11 14.79 -12.48
N ILE A 9 -7.49 13.65 -12.77
CA ILE A 9 -8.18 12.37 -12.99
C ILE A 9 -8.79 11.85 -11.68
N PHE A 10 -8.10 12.05 -10.56
CA PHE A 10 -8.48 11.49 -9.27
C PHE A 10 -9.10 12.50 -8.29
N LYS A 11 -9.50 13.68 -8.76
CA LYS A 11 -10.03 14.76 -7.91
C LYS A 11 -11.21 14.32 -7.01
N ASP A 12 -12.04 13.40 -7.52
CA ASP A 12 -13.23 12.88 -6.85
C ASP A 12 -12.99 11.51 -6.19
N HIS A 13 -11.72 11.11 -6.02
CA HIS A 13 -11.35 9.81 -5.46
C HIS A 13 -10.41 10.00 -4.26
N SER A 14 -10.49 9.06 -3.32
CA SER A 14 -9.47 8.85 -2.30
C SER A 14 -8.22 8.24 -2.94
N ILE A 15 -7.04 8.75 -2.60
CA ILE A 15 -5.76 8.25 -3.12
C ILE A 15 -4.85 7.83 -1.98
N ALA A 16 -4.28 6.65 -2.08
CA ALA A 16 -3.15 6.24 -1.26
C ALA A 16 -1.84 6.58 -1.99
N LEU A 17 -0.94 7.30 -1.32
CA LEU A 17 0.34 7.70 -1.89
C LEU A 17 1.46 6.98 -1.16
N ASP A 18 2.27 6.25 -1.93
CA ASP A 18 3.36 5.44 -1.44
C ASP A 18 4.69 5.83 -2.09
N VAL A 19 5.79 5.52 -1.42
CA VAL A 19 7.15 5.65 -1.93
C VAL A 19 7.73 4.25 -2.05
N THR A 20 8.30 3.94 -3.21
CA THR A 20 8.96 2.64 -3.41
C THR A 20 10.24 2.57 -2.59
N SER A 21 10.44 1.46 -1.88
CA SER A 21 11.71 1.08 -1.25
C SER A 21 12.57 0.17 -2.14
N ASP A 22 12.09 -0.17 -3.35
CA ASP A 22 12.86 -0.96 -4.32
C ASP A 22 14.06 -0.17 -4.85
N ILE A 23 15.26 -0.65 -4.53
CA ILE A 23 16.52 -0.03 -4.94
C ILE A 23 16.67 0.07 -6.46
N ASN A 24 16.05 -0.84 -7.22
CA ASN A 24 16.10 -0.81 -8.69
C ASN A 24 15.23 0.31 -9.28
N LEU A 25 14.30 0.83 -8.49
CA LEU A 25 13.40 1.92 -8.87
C LEU A 25 13.75 3.23 -8.15
N SER A 26 14.84 3.24 -7.38
CA SER A 26 15.23 4.41 -6.61
C SER A 26 15.94 5.45 -7.46
N SER A 27 15.88 6.69 -6.98
CA SER A 27 16.63 7.83 -7.47
C SER A 27 17.08 8.64 -6.27
N ARG A 28 18.02 9.58 -6.46
CA ARG A 28 18.45 10.46 -5.37
C ARG A 28 17.28 11.18 -4.71
N GLU A 29 16.30 11.64 -5.49
CA GLU A 29 15.10 12.29 -4.94
C GLU A 29 14.21 11.33 -4.13
N ILE A 30 14.22 10.03 -4.43
CA ILE A 30 13.51 9.01 -3.66
C ILE A 30 14.29 8.70 -2.39
N ASP A 31 15.61 8.49 -2.49
CA ASP A 31 16.49 8.23 -1.34
C ASP A 31 16.41 9.37 -0.31
N GLU A 32 16.32 10.63 -0.76
CA GLU A 32 16.14 11.80 0.10
C GLU A 32 14.86 11.73 0.96
N LEU A 33 13.82 11.02 0.53
CA LEU A 33 12.58 10.86 1.30
C LEU A 33 12.74 9.91 2.49
N PHE A 34 13.68 8.97 2.44
CA PHE A 34 13.95 7.98 3.48
C PHE A 34 14.98 8.46 4.53
N ILE A 35 15.53 9.67 4.38
CA ILE A 35 16.46 10.24 5.37
C ILE A 35 15.72 10.38 6.71
N PRO A 36 16.19 9.75 7.80
CA PRO A 36 15.47 9.65 9.07
C PRO A 36 15.47 10.97 9.88
N HIS A 37 15.80 12.11 9.25
CA HIS A 37 15.85 13.38 9.92
C HIS A 37 14.44 13.85 10.34
N ASP A 38 14.25 13.97 11.65
CA ASP A 38 13.05 14.52 12.30
C ASP A 38 11.76 13.78 11.88
N GLY A 39 11.79 12.45 11.97
CA GLY A 39 10.65 11.60 11.60
C GLY A 39 10.37 11.54 10.10
N TYR A 40 11.41 11.51 9.27
CA TYR A 40 11.30 11.50 7.80
C TYR A 40 10.67 12.78 7.25
N SER A 41 11.13 13.93 7.75
CA SER A 41 10.58 15.26 7.43
C SER A 41 10.51 15.57 5.93
N ASN A 42 11.44 15.06 5.11
CA ASN A 42 11.39 15.21 3.66
C ASN A 42 10.13 14.58 3.05
N TRP A 43 9.80 13.35 3.46
CA TRP A 43 8.56 12.67 3.07
C TRP A 43 7.32 13.41 3.57
N MET A 44 7.28 13.71 4.87
CA MET A 44 6.13 14.39 5.48
C MET A 44 5.83 15.73 4.80
N ASN A 45 6.85 16.56 4.59
CA ASN A 45 6.71 17.85 3.93
C ASN A 45 6.22 17.69 2.48
N ARG A 46 6.70 16.66 1.78
CA ARG A 46 6.30 16.36 0.41
C ARG A 46 4.83 15.97 0.29
N VAL A 47 4.32 15.10 1.17
CA VAL A 47 2.90 14.70 1.11
C VAL A 47 1.97 15.81 1.57
N ILE A 48 2.38 16.60 2.58
CA ILE A 48 1.62 17.76 3.04
C ILE A 48 1.55 18.82 1.93
N SER A 49 2.66 19.09 1.24
CA SER A 49 2.64 20.02 0.10
C SER A 49 1.74 19.49 -1.02
N PHE A 50 1.77 18.19 -1.29
CA PHE A 50 0.95 17.56 -2.31
C PHE A 50 -0.55 17.67 -2.00
N LYS A 51 -0.95 17.46 -0.74
CA LYS A 51 -2.32 17.72 -0.26
C LYS A 51 -2.77 19.16 -0.49
N ASN A 52 -1.87 20.13 -0.25
CA ASN A 52 -2.21 21.56 -0.36
C ASN A 52 -2.22 22.06 -1.81
N GLU A 53 -1.42 21.45 -2.70
CA GLU A 53 -1.31 21.85 -4.10
C GLU A 53 -2.47 21.33 -4.98
N TYR A 54 -3.07 20.21 -4.59
CA TYR A 54 -4.04 19.49 -5.41
C TYR A 54 -5.34 19.18 -4.65
N ILE A 55 -6.46 19.20 -5.37
CA ILE A 55 -7.77 18.87 -4.81
C ILE A 55 -8.02 17.38 -4.98
N PHE A 56 -8.08 16.66 -3.86
CA PHE A 56 -8.49 15.26 -3.77
C PHE A 56 -9.66 15.13 -2.80
N GLN A 57 -10.49 14.09 -2.95
CA GLN A 57 -11.50 13.77 -1.94
C GLN A 57 -10.82 13.43 -0.60
N SER A 58 -9.79 12.59 -0.66
CA SER A 58 -8.88 12.35 0.45
C SER A 58 -7.50 11.90 -0.05
N LEU A 59 -6.47 12.14 0.75
CA LEU A 59 -5.11 11.66 0.50
C LEU A 59 -4.65 10.86 1.72
N ILE A 60 -4.15 9.65 1.48
CA ILE A 60 -3.72 8.69 2.51
C ILE A 60 -2.21 8.46 2.30
N PRO A 61 -1.33 9.10 3.06
CA PRO A 61 0.11 8.89 2.92
C PRO A 61 0.54 7.55 3.55
N SER A 62 1.57 6.91 2.97
CA SER A 62 2.24 5.80 3.63
C SER A 62 3.08 6.23 4.83
N VAL A 63 3.18 5.34 5.81
CA VAL A 63 4.24 5.34 6.82
C VAL A 63 5.44 4.62 6.23
N ILE A 64 6.53 5.34 6.05
CA ILE A 64 7.79 4.80 5.55
C ILE A 64 8.49 4.04 6.68
N MET A 65 8.95 2.83 6.37
CA MET A 65 9.83 2.03 7.24
C MET A 65 11.24 2.03 6.67
N ASN A 66 12.21 2.54 7.45
CA ASN A 66 13.63 2.46 7.13
C ASN A 66 14.37 1.74 8.26
N TYR A 67 14.63 0.45 8.10
CA TYR A 67 15.27 -0.36 9.14
C TYR A 67 16.78 -0.09 9.31
N ASP A 68 17.39 0.74 8.45
CA ASP A 68 18.75 1.24 8.62
C ASP A 68 18.82 2.50 9.51
N ASP A 69 17.68 2.98 10.02
CA ASP A 69 17.57 4.11 10.95
C ASP A 69 18.00 3.72 12.38
N GLU A 70 19.03 4.38 12.91
CA GLU A 70 19.51 4.15 14.28
C GLU A 70 18.48 4.55 15.35
N ASP A 71 17.61 5.53 15.06
CA ASP A 71 16.56 6.03 15.95
C ASP A 71 15.15 5.63 15.44
N PHE A 72 15.04 4.46 14.80
CA PHE A 72 13.85 3.96 14.09
C PHE A 72 12.53 4.21 14.82
N ASP A 73 12.35 3.68 16.03
CA ASP A 73 11.09 3.78 16.78
C ASP A 73 10.67 5.24 17.04
N GLU A 74 11.62 6.12 17.37
CA GLU A 74 11.36 7.53 17.64
C GLU A 74 10.99 8.29 16.35
N ASN A 75 11.65 7.96 15.24
CA ASN A 75 11.30 8.55 13.94
C ASN A 75 9.97 8.05 13.40
N ILE A 76 9.61 6.78 13.62
CA ILE A 76 8.27 6.27 13.31
C ILE A 76 7.22 6.98 14.15
N ARG A 77 7.43 7.12 15.47
CA ARG A 77 6.51 7.89 16.34
C ARG A 77 6.29 9.30 15.81
N ARG A 78 7.36 10.05 15.54
CA ARG A 78 7.28 11.43 15.00
C ARG A 78 6.54 11.48 13.67
N GLN A 79 6.83 10.54 12.76
CA GLN A 79 6.18 10.44 11.47
C GLN A 79 4.66 10.23 11.62
N VAL A 80 4.27 9.23 12.41
CA VAL A 80 2.86 8.86 12.63
C VAL A 80 2.11 10.01 13.30
N GLU A 81 2.64 10.61 14.37
CA GLU A 81 2.00 11.74 15.05
C GLU A 81 1.81 12.94 14.12
N LYS A 82 2.85 13.29 13.37
CA LYS A 82 2.81 14.45 12.47
C LYS A 82 1.84 14.23 11.33
N LEU A 83 1.86 13.08 10.68
CA LEU A 83 0.93 12.76 9.59
C LEU A 83 -0.51 12.65 10.12
N SER A 84 -0.73 12.02 11.28
CA SER A 84 -2.07 11.89 11.89
C SER A 84 -2.70 13.24 12.24
N SER A 85 -1.89 14.26 12.56
CA SER A 85 -2.37 15.63 12.78
C SER A 85 -2.92 16.31 11.52
N VAL A 86 -2.61 15.77 10.32
CA VAL A 86 -2.96 16.35 9.02
C VAL A 86 -3.90 15.46 8.21
N PHE A 87 -3.80 14.14 8.33
CA PHE A 87 -4.49 13.16 7.49
C PHE A 87 -5.37 12.26 8.35
N GLN A 88 -6.62 12.06 7.94
CA GLN A 88 -7.58 11.21 8.67
C GLN A 88 -7.17 9.73 8.71
N MET A 89 -6.43 9.27 7.70
CA MET A 89 -6.02 7.89 7.54
C MET A 89 -4.56 7.85 7.08
N LEU A 90 -3.79 6.90 7.62
CA LEU A 90 -2.43 6.59 7.18
C LEU A 90 -2.40 5.19 6.56
N MET A 91 -1.45 4.93 5.69
CA MET A 91 -1.27 3.62 5.05
C MET A 91 -0.01 2.92 5.55
N TYR A 92 -0.08 1.61 5.75
CA TYR A 92 1.09 0.74 5.81
C TYR A 92 0.94 -0.37 4.78
N ARG A 93 1.94 -0.50 3.90
CA ARG A 93 1.99 -1.52 2.85
C ARG A 93 3.15 -2.46 3.15
N PHE A 94 2.89 -3.75 3.05
CA PHE A 94 3.92 -4.76 3.21
C PHE A 94 3.70 -5.94 2.27
N SER A 95 4.80 -6.59 1.90
CA SER A 95 4.78 -7.78 1.05
C SER A 95 4.37 -9.02 1.84
N LEU A 96 3.86 -10.03 1.15
CA LEU A 96 3.39 -11.28 1.76
C LEU A 96 4.47 -12.01 2.59
N ASP A 97 5.74 -11.85 2.22
CA ASP A 97 6.92 -12.44 2.86
C ASP A 97 7.49 -11.58 4.00
N ASN A 98 6.92 -10.41 4.30
CA ASN A 98 7.35 -9.60 5.44
C ASN A 98 6.91 -10.27 6.77
N GLU A 99 7.89 -10.86 7.47
CA GLU A 99 7.69 -11.54 8.74
C GLU A 99 7.45 -10.58 9.91
N ILE A 100 8.02 -9.38 9.87
CA ILE A 100 7.96 -8.37 10.94
C ILE A 100 6.76 -7.41 10.80
N ALA A 101 5.97 -7.54 9.73
CA ALA A 101 4.84 -6.64 9.44
C ALA A 101 3.85 -6.46 10.60
N ILE A 102 3.62 -7.51 11.41
CA ILE A 102 2.71 -7.42 12.55
C ILE A 102 3.26 -6.51 13.65
N ASP A 103 4.57 -6.51 13.86
CA ASP A 103 5.22 -5.63 14.82
C ASP A 103 5.24 -4.19 14.32
N ASP A 104 5.46 -3.97 13.02
CA ASP A 104 5.33 -2.66 12.38
C ASP A 104 3.91 -2.10 12.53
N ILE A 105 2.88 -2.92 12.29
CA ILE A 105 1.47 -2.53 12.45
C ILE A 105 1.18 -2.09 13.89
N LYS A 106 1.69 -2.84 14.88
CA LYS A 106 1.54 -2.48 16.30
C LYS A 106 2.27 -1.17 16.59
N LEU A 107 3.49 -1.00 16.09
CA LEU A 107 4.27 0.22 16.28
C LEU A 107 3.53 1.44 15.72
N ILE A 108 2.97 1.34 14.51
CA ILE A 108 2.16 2.41 13.93
C ILE A 108 0.93 2.67 14.79
N ASN A 109 0.15 1.63 15.10
CA ASN A 109 -1.11 1.75 15.82
C ASN A 109 -0.92 2.36 17.22
N ASN A 110 0.16 2.02 17.92
CA ASN A 110 0.46 2.57 19.24
C ASN A 110 0.75 4.08 19.23
N ASN A 111 1.16 4.62 18.08
CA ASN A 111 1.45 6.05 17.91
C ASN A 111 0.36 6.79 17.13
N LEU A 112 -0.63 6.05 16.60
CA LEU A 112 -1.77 6.58 15.88
C LEU A 112 -2.77 7.16 16.89
N SER A 113 -3.35 8.33 16.60
CA SER A 113 -4.43 8.85 17.44
C SER A 113 -5.69 8.01 17.27
N ASP A 114 -6.45 7.82 18.36
CA ASP A 114 -7.74 7.09 18.39
C ASP A 114 -8.77 7.60 17.35
N SER A 115 -8.60 8.82 16.87
CA SER A 115 -9.47 9.43 15.87
C SER A 115 -9.08 9.13 14.42
N ASN A 116 -7.91 8.54 14.18
CA ASN A 116 -7.37 8.25 12.86
C ASN A 116 -7.54 6.77 12.48
N ASP A 117 -7.51 6.49 11.18
CA ASP A 117 -7.70 5.14 10.65
C ASP A 117 -6.38 4.61 10.06
N LEU A 118 -6.15 3.30 10.17
CA LEU A 118 -5.01 2.65 9.52
C LEU A 118 -5.48 1.84 8.30
N LEU A 119 -4.99 2.20 7.11
CA LEU A 119 -5.12 1.40 5.91
C LEU A 119 -3.95 0.43 5.82
N ILE A 120 -4.24 -0.87 5.88
CA ILE A 120 -3.25 -1.93 5.75
C ILE A 120 -3.37 -2.50 4.35
N VAL A 121 -2.29 -2.40 3.58
CA VAL A 121 -2.20 -2.96 2.23
C VAL A 121 -1.31 -4.20 2.28
N LEU A 122 -1.95 -5.37 2.23
CA LEU A 122 -1.26 -6.63 2.04
C LEU A 122 -0.98 -6.82 0.56
N ASP A 123 0.27 -6.58 0.19
CA ASP A 123 0.73 -6.66 -1.19
C ASP A 123 1.29 -8.05 -1.50
N CYS A 124 0.54 -8.84 -2.24
CA CYS A 124 0.94 -10.17 -2.64
C CYS A 124 1.84 -10.17 -3.89
N GLY A 125 2.08 -8.99 -4.49
CA GLY A 125 2.88 -8.85 -5.70
C GLY A 125 2.33 -9.67 -6.88
N TRP A 126 3.24 -10.15 -7.72
CA TRP A 126 2.91 -11.04 -8.82
C TRP A 126 2.70 -12.47 -8.34
N ILE A 127 1.58 -13.07 -8.72
CA ILE A 127 1.21 -14.43 -8.31
C ILE A 127 1.05 -15.30 -9.55
N PRO A 128 1.76 -16.45 -9.63
CA PRO A 128 1.53 -17.42 -10.69
C PRO A 128 0.10 -17.99 -10.62
N ALA A 129 -0.58 -18.02 -11.76
CA ALA A 129 -1.94 -18.55 -11.87
C ALA A 129 -2.07 -20.00 -11.36
N ALA A 130 -1.01 -20.81 -11.45
CA ALA A 130 -1.02 -22.19 -10.98
C ALA A 130 -0.93 -22.34 -9.44
N SER A 131 -0.48 -21.32 -8.72
CA SER A 131 -0.14 -21.43 -7.29
C SER A 131 -0.88 -20.46 -6.37
N TYR A 132 -1.87 -19.70 -6.88
CA TYR A 132 -2.60 -18.66 -6.16
C TYR A 132 -3.19 -19.08 -4.80
N LYS A 133 -3.50 -20.36 -4.61
CA LYS A 133 -4.03 -20.89 -3.34
C LYS A 133 -3.05 -20.76 -2.17
N ASN A 134 -1.75 -20.93 -2.42
CA ASN A 134 -0.74 -20.83 -1.35
C ASN A 134 -0.65 -19.39 -0.82
N PRO A 135 -0.49 -18.35 -1.68
CA PRO A 135 -0.61 -16.97 -1.24
C PRO A 135 -1.94 -16.63 -0.56
N ALA A 136 -3.06 -17.19 -1.03
CA ALA A 136 -4.36 -16.98 -0.40
C ALA A 136 -4.40 -17.47 1.06
N GLU A 137 -3.88 -18.66 1.35
CA GLU A 137 -3.80 -19.19 2.72
C GLU A 137 -2.86 -18.36 3.61
N ILE A 138 -1.77 -17.82 3.05
CA ILE A 138 -0.90 -16.89 3.78
C ILE A 138 -1.65 -15.58 4.08
N CYS A 139 -2.42 -15.05 3.13
CA CYS A 139 -3.25 -13.87 3.35
C CYS A 139 -4.28 -14.09 4.45
N ILE A 140 -4.99 -15.23 4.45
CA ILE A 140 -5.93 -15.61 5.50
C ILE A 140 -5.26 -15.58 6.87
N ARG A 141 -4.07 -16.18 6.99
CA ARG A 141 -3.30 -16.16 8.24
C ARG A 141 -2.88 -14.75 8.65
N LYS A 142 -2.35 -13.94 7.71
CA LYS A 142 -1.94 -12.55 7.98
C LYS A 142 -3.12 -11.68 8.39
N VAL A 143 -4.29 -11.83 7.75
CA VAL A 143 -5.51 -11.12 8.15
C VAL A 143 -5.90 -11.48 9.59
N GLN A 144 -5.84 -12.75 9.98
CA GLN A 144 -6.08 -13.17 11.36
C GLN A 144 -5.09 -12.49 12.33
N GLU A 145 -3.80 -12.53 12.04
CA GLU A 145 -2.73 -11.93 12.86
C GLU A 145 -2.93 -10.41 13.02
N ILE A 146 -3.30 -9.71 11.93
CA ILE A 146 -3.60 -8.27 11.97
C ILE A 146 -4.78 -7.99 12.90
N LYS A 147 -5.88 -8.75 12.76
CA LYS A 147 -7.07 -8.56 13.60
C LYS A 147 -6.77 -8.79 15.08
N GLU A 148 -5.98 -9.81 15.39
CA GLU A 148 -5.54 -10.09 16.76
C GLU A 148 -4.61 -8.98 17.30
N ALA A 149 -3.74 -8.43 16.47
CA ALA A 149 -2.81 -7.37 16.86
C ALA A 149 -3.51 -6.02 17.10
N LEU A 150 -4.57 -5.72 16.35
CA LEU A 150 -5.25 -4.42 16.38
C LEU A 150 -6.52 -4.39 17.22
N GLY A 151 -7.15 -5.54 17.47
CA GLY A 151 -8.39 -5.62 18.24
C GLY A 151 -9.47 -4.67 17.71
N GLU A 152 -9.89 -3.74 18.56
CA GLU A 152 -10.96 -2.76 18.29
C GLU A 152 -10.47 -1.46 17.64
N SER A 153 -9.18 -1.36 17.28
CA SER A 153 -8.66 -0.21 16.54
C SER A 153 -9.41 0.02 15.23
N ARG A 154 -9.39 1.27 14.73
CA ARG A 154 -9.97 1.64 13.44
C ARG A 154 -8.99 1.32 12.30
N TYR A 155 -9.27 0.29 11.52
CA TYR A 155 -8.44 -0.07 10.38
C TYR A 155 -9.25 -0.63 9.21
N THR A 156 -8.63 -0.68 8.04
CA THR A 156 -9.14 -1.35 6.84
C THR A 156 -8.02 -2.20 6.26
N ILE A 157 -8.31 -3.45 5.91
CA ILE A 157 -7.34 -4.33 5.25
C ILE A 157 -7.70 -4.41 3.77
N THR A 158 -6.74 -4.10 2.91
CA THR A 158 -6.82 -4.22 1.46
C THR A 158 -5.82 -5.26 0.97
N ILE A 159 -6.25 -6.12 0.04
CA ILE A 159 -5.40 -7.15 -0.56
C ILE A 159 -5.13 -6.76 -2.01
N CYS A 160 -3.86 -6.58 -2.35
CA CYS A 160 -3.41 -6.26 -3.70
C CYS A 160 -2.63 -7.45 -4.28
N SER A 161 -2.94 -7.83 -5.52
CA SER A 161 -2.14 -8.83 -6.26
C SER A 161 -2.32 -8.65 -7.77
N ILE A 162 -1.37 -9.17 -8.55
CA ILE A 162 -1.44 -9.17 -10.02
C ILE A 162 -1.10 -10.56 -10.55
N THR A 163 -1.86 -11.07 -11.52
CA THR A 163 -1.51 -12.32 -12.23
C THR A 163 -1.21 -12.11 -13.70
N PHE A 164 -1.31 -10.85 -14.17
CA PHE A 164 -0.97 -10.49 -15.53
C PHE A 164 0.47 -10.93 -15.84
N PRO A 165 0.70 -11.65 -16.96
CA PRO A 165 2.04 -12.10 -17.33
C PRO A 165 2.96 -10.93 -17.62
N ASN A 166 4.27 -11.14 -17.45
CA ASN A 166 5.25 -10.12 -17.82
C ASN A 166 5.31 -9.95 -19.35
N ASN A 167 5.03 -11.02 -20.12
CA ASN A 167 4.96 -10.98 -21.58
C ASN A 167 3.79 -11.82 -22.11
N ILE A 168 3.11 -11.36 -23.17
CA ILE A 168 2.02 -12.11 -23.83
C ILE A 168 2.52 -13.48 -24.33
N SER A 169 3.79 -13.57 -24.74
CA SER A 169 4.44 -14.81 -25.16
C SER A 169 4.61 -15.85 -24.05
N GLU A 170 4.41 -15.49 -22.78
CA GLU A 170 4.46 -16.44 -21.66
C GLU A 170 3.19 -17.31 -21.58
N ILE A 171 2.07 -16.84 -22.12
CA ILE A 171 0.78 -17.54 -22.03
C ILE A 171 0.24 -17.92 -23.41
N GLY A 172 0.62 -17.22 -24.49
CA GLY A 172 0.04 -17.45 -25.81
C GLY A 172 0.92 -17.39 -27.05
N ASN A 173 0.24 -17.26 -28.19
CA ASN A 173 0.87 -17.12 -29.52
C ASN A 173 1.22 -15.64 -29.83
N ASP A 174 1.82 -15.38 -30.99
CA ASP A 174 2.23 -14.04 -31.44
C ASP A 174 1.07 -13.03 -31.66
N HIS A 175 -0.18 -13.43 -31.43
CA HIS A 175 -1.37 -12.65 -31.80
C HIS A 175 -2.37 -12.41 -30.66
N SER A 176 -2.63 -13.38 -29.77
CA SER A 176 -3.56 -13.22 -28.65
C SER A 176 -3.49 -14.39 -27.67
N ASP A 177 -3.91 -14.17 -26.42
CA ASP A 177 -4.19 -15.24 -25.46
C ASP A 177 -5.37 -14.91 -24.52
N THR A 178 -5.80 -15.90 -23.75
CA THR A 178 -6.79 -15.81 -22.67
C THR A 178 -6.20 -16.41 -21.40
N PHE A 179 -6.14 -15.62 -20.33
CA PHE A 179 -5.67 -16.07 -19.02
C PHE A 179 -6.72 -15.77 -17.94
N ASP A 180 -6.80 -16.64 -16.94
CA ASP A 180 -7.68 -16.44 -15.80
C ASP A 180 -7.07 -15.44 -14.83
N LEU A 181 -7.86 -14.46 -14.38
CA LEU A 181 -7.47 -13.49 -13.36
C LEU A 181 -7.50 -14.13 -11.97
N ARG A 182 -6.46 -14.92 -11.66
CA ARG A 182 -6.38 -15.67 -10.39
C ARG A 182 -6.19 -14.79 -9.15
N GLU A 183 -5.91 -13.49 -9.33
CA GLU A 183 -5.93 -12.49 -8.26
C GLU A 183 -7.34 -12.35 -7.67
N ILE A 184 -8.38 -12.48 -8.51
CA ILE A 184 -9.78 -12.42 -8.07
C ILE A 184 -10.11 -13.68 -7.27
N ASP A 185 -9.69 -14.86 -7.76
CA ASP A 185 -9.90 -16.12 -7.04
C ASP A 185 -9.20 -16.11 -5.67
N LEU A 186 -7.98 -15.59 -5.59
CA LEU A 186 -7.28 -15.39 -4.32
C LEU A 186 -8.07 -14.48 -3.40
N PHE A 187 -8.49 -13.31 -3.89
CA PHE A 187 -9.22 -12.35 -3.09
C PHE A 187 -10.53 -12.95 -2.55
N GLU A 188 -11.29 -13.65 -3.39
CA GLU A 188 -12.55 -14.28 -2.99
C GLU A 188 -12.32 -15.40 -1.96
N MET A 189 -11.20 -16.14 -2.03
CA MET A 189 -10.83 -17.07 -0.97
C MET A 189 -10.65 -16.37 0.38
N VAL A 190 -9.95 -15.24 0.42
CA VAL A 190 -9.74 -14.49 1.68
C VAL A 190 -11.05 -13.86 2.17
N LYS A 191 -11.81 -13.24 1.26
CA LYS A 191 -13.10 -12.61 1.56
C LYS A 191 -14.14 -13.60 2.08
N SER A 192 -14.09 -14.85 1.63
CA SER A 192 -14.97 -15.92 2.16
C SER A 192 -14.76 -16.20 3.65
N ARG A 193 -13.58 -15.86 4.20
CA ARG A 193 -13.25 -15.97 5.63
C ARG A 193 -13.37 -14.64 6.36
N TYR A 194 -13.06 -13.54 5.68
CA TYR A 194 -13.06 -12.19 6.24
C TYR A 194 -13.78 -11.24 5.29
N SER A 195 -15.10 -11.12 5.43
CA SER A 195 -15.97 -10.37 4.51
C SER A 195 -15.66 -8.87 4.42
N GLU A 196 -14.97 -8.33 5.42
CA GLU A 196 -14.59 -6.93 5.58
C GLU A 196 -13.32 -6.55 4.81
N VAL A 197 -12.56 -7.52 4.29
CA VAL A 197 -11.36 -7.22 3.49
C VAL A 197 -11.76 -6.58 2.15
N VAL A 198 -10.97 -5.60 1.74
CA VAL A 198 -11.21 -4.81 0.53
C VAL A 198 -10.29 -5.32 -0.58
N TYR A 199 -10.83 -5.40 -1.79
CA TYR A 199 -10.03 -5.71 -2.98
C TYR A 199 -9.22 -4.47 -3.39
N GLY A 200 -7.93 -4.65 -3.62
CA GLY A 200 -7.06 -3.62 -4.17
C GLY A 200 -6.48 -4.06 -5.51
N ASP A 201 -6.36 -3.12 -6.44
CA ASP A 201 -5.76 -3.33 -7.75
C ASP A 201 -4.69 -2.26 -8.02
N TYR A 202 -3.71 -2.65 -8.82
CA TYR A 202 -2.69 -1.76 -9.34
C TYR A 202 -3.27 -0.90 -10.46
N GLY A 203 -3.35 0.41 -10.23
CA GLY A 203 -3.80 1.37 -11.25
C GLY A 203 -2.93 1.44 -12.53
N SER A 204 -1.80 0.74 -12.58
CA SER A 204 -0.93 0.62 -13.75
C SER A 204 -0.44 -0.81 -13.97
N ILE A 205 -0.55 -1.28 -15.22
CA ILE A 205 0.17 -2.44 -15.73
C ILE A 205 1.66 -2.06 -15.86
N ASN A 206 2.52 -2.76 -15.12
CA ASN A 206 3.99 -2.69 -15.12
C ASN A 206 4.64 -1.69 -14.11
N PRO A 207 5.30 -2.17 -13.03
CA PRO A 207 5.88 -1.31 -11.98
C PRO A 207 7.29 -0.80 -12.26
N LEU A 208 7.77 -0.83 -13.51
CA LEU A 208 9.19 -0.57 -13.80
C LEU A 208 9.61 0.91 -13.80
N GLU A 209 8.70 1.88 -13.80
CA GLU A 209 9.10 3.29 -13.68
C GLU A 209 8.11 4.14 -12.88
N MET A 210 8.67 4.99 -12.01
CA MET A 210 8.04 6.08 -11.23
C MET A 210 7.15 5.67 -10.06
N ILE A 211 7.33 6.38 -8.94
CA ILE A 211 6.39 6.58 -7.80
C ILE A 211 5.09 5.79 -8.01
N ARG A 212 4.96 4.67 -7.30
CA ARG A 212 3.74 3.87 -7.34
C ARG A 212 2.60 4.72 -6.78
N TYR A 213 1.89 5.42 -7.66
CA TYR A 213 0.55 5.88 -7.34
C TYR A 213 -0.28 4.61 -7.21
N PHE A 214 -0.48 4.16 -5.98
CA PHE A 214 -1.60 3.30 -5.69
C PHE A 214 -2.85 4.16 -5.83
N CYS A 215 -3.30 4.32 -7.07
CA CYS A 215 -4.72 4.43 -7.25
C CYS A 215 -5.25 3.08 -6.80
N CYS A 216 -5.75 3.01 -5.56
CA CYS A 216 -6.80 2.06 -5.23
C CYS A 216 -7.95 2.40 -6.17
N LYS A 217 -7.89 1.86 -7.40
CA LYS A 217 -8.96 1.95 -8.37
C LYS A 217 -10.08 1.19 -7.71
N ALA A 218 -11.03 1.95 -7.18
CA ALA A 218 -12.13 1.51 -6.36
C ALA A 218 -11.76 0.99 -4.96
N ILE A 219 -11.44 1.90 -4.03
CA ILE A 219 -12.33 1.96 -2.87
C ILE A 219 -13.59 2.72 -3.33
N CYS A 220 -14.43 2.04 -4.11
CA CYS A 220 -15.83 2.43 -4.17
C CYS A 220 -16.41 2.02 -2.83
N PHE A 221 -16.33 2.90 -1.83
CA PHE A 221 -17.32 2.89 -0.76
C PHE A 221 -18.67 3.11 -1.46
N ARG A 222 -19.46 2.05 -1.60
CA ARG A 222 -20.90 2.20 -1.75
C ARG A 222 -21.51 2.27 -0.36
#